data_AF-A0A1M6IX13-F1
#
_entry.id   AF-A0A1M6IX13-F1
#
_cell.length_a   1.000
_cell.length_b   1.000
_cell.length_c   1.000
_cell.angle_alpha   90.00
_cell.angle_beta   90.00
_cell.angle_gamma   90.00
#
_symmetry.space_group_name_H-M   'P 1'
#
loop_
_entity.id
_entity.type
_entity.pdbx_description
1 polymer ?
#
loop_
_entity_poly.entity_id
_entity_poly.type
_entity_poly.pdbx_seq_one_letter_code
_entity_poly.pdbx_strand_id
1 'polypeptide(L)'
;MTNTINCTNCGADIDYNTESCYCGFSMSNSDKEEALSQIRQIESVQLLDESIGNTAIDYYQALDNFELSSSYFRSKTAKKDFTLKVDFINENLKPAINLWRTTLTEAELQIAKEKLEVYKSMYEISDFIINEFFGRFKLKDYRAEYFNEVRNYSQYEIAETMVSADLDFSDIETTNLGAIGANVLSSGFNALQNGSFNELAQKSEWTKSDQKRVATEVGVSIAIGVLDGVGKLLTQNSEVIKQIRAVNLELNNEMEKVGSTINEMLIEERGLRKHKRLYDWCEIILNRTFTEQLLPIVNELNSNPIYQEYRYKRKPFDLEQDKIQISHAVLNEEVDLSFWGILFRSKRSNFSKAWSRRIKKTNLASKFDQLNKDLNESTPRTLNELLDYQTIRNENFEKFESTHRKEIRAQDVYNKNRSVVEGYAKVFKNIQEKLNINKI
;
A
#
# COMPACT_ATOMS: atom_id res chain seq x y z
N MET A 1 -5.12 -26.15 14.08
CA MET A 1 -5.92 -24.97 13.72
C MET A 1 -7.19 -25.03 14.54
N THR A 2 -7.44 -24.01 15.38
CA THR A 2 -8.77 -23.81 15.98
C THR A 2 -9.71 -23.46 14.83
N ASN A 3 -10.80 -24.22 14.67
CA ASN A 3 -11.86 -23.90 13.70
C ASN A 3 -12.65 -22.70 14.26
N THR A 4 -12.05 -21.52 14.23
CA THR A 4 -12.68 -20.26 14.65
C THR A 4 -13.51 -19.71 13.49
N ILE A 5 -14.74 -19.33 13.78
CA ILE A 5 -15.68 -18.67 12.86
C ILE A 5 -16.15 -17.35 13.45
N ASN A 6 -16.87 -16.54 12.68
CA ASN A 6 -17.41 -15.26 13.14
C ASN A 6 -18.90 -15.35 13.43
N CYS A 7 -19.31 -14.77 14.57
CA CYS A 7 -20.71 -14.65 14.93
C CYS A 7 -21.45 -13.72 13.96
N THR A 8 -22.52 -14.19 13.32
CA THR A 8 -23.32 -13.40 12.37
C THR A 8 -24.05 -12.20 13.00
N ASN A 9 -24.12 -12.16 14.34
CA ASN A 9 -24.83 -11.11 15.07
C ASN A 9 -23.90 -10.02 15.66
N CYS A 10 -22.64 -10.33 15.95
CA CYS A 10 -21.72 -9.31 16.49
C CYS A 10 -20.35 -9.30 15.81
N GLY A 11 -20.09 -10.19 14.86
CA GLY A 11 -18.82 -10.30 14.14
C GLY A 11 -17.70 -10.97 14.93
N ALA A 12 -17.93 -11.38 16.17
CA ALA A 12 -16.84 -11.85 17.01
C ALA A 12 -16.40 -13.28 16.73
N ASP A 13 -15.13 -13.57 17.03
CA ASP A 13 -14.58 -14.91 16.91
C ASP A 13 -15.22 -15.86 17.92
N ILE A 14 -15.69 -17.00 17.43
CA ILE A 14 -16.23 -18.10 18.22
C ILE A 14 -15.66 -19.42 17.69
N ASP A 15 -15.42 -20.39 18.58
CA ASP A 15 -15.10 -21.73 18.11
C ASP A 15 -16.32 -22.34 17.39
N TYR A 16 -16.08 -23.05 16.30
CA TYR A 16 -17.12 -23.69 15.47
C TYR A 16 -18.09 -24.56 16.31
N ASN A 17 -17.55 -25.25 17.31
CA ASN A 17 -18.32 -26.12 18.20
C ASN A 17 -19.12 -25.36 19.27
N THR A 18 -18.93 -24.05 19.42
CA THR A 18 -19.64 -23.23 20.41
C THR A 18 -21.08 -22.98 19.96
N GLU A 19 -22.07 -23.37 20.76
CA GLU A 19 -23.50 -23.23 20.42
C GLU A 19 -24.01 -21.78 20.48
N SER A 20 -23.42 -20.95 21.33
CA SER A 20 -23.83 -19.56 21.55
C SER A 20 -22.64 -18.62 21.65
N CYS A 21 -22.68 -17.52 20.91
CA CYS A 21 -21.71 -16.43 21.05
C CYS A 21 -21.89 -15.71 22.39
N TYR A 22 -20.85 -15.03 22.89
CA TYR A 22 -20.95 -14.19 24.11
C TYR A 22 -22.01 -13.09 23.99
N CYS A 23 -22.42 -12.72 22.77
CA CYS A 23 -23.51 -11.78 22.55
C CYS A 23 -24.91 -12.39 22.79
N GLY A 24 -25.00 -13.69 23.11
CA GLY A 24 -26.24 -14.44 23.35
C GLY A 24 -26.88 -15.02 22.09
N PHE A 25 -26.32 -14.76 20.91
CA PHE A 25 -26.84 -15.28 19.64
C PHE A 25 -26.36 -16.71 19.39
N SER A 26 -27.27 -17.59 18.96
CA SER A 26 -26.96 -18.95 18.52
C SER A 26 -27.00 -19.02 17.01
N MET A 27 -25.96 -19.60 16.41
CA MET A 27 -25.85 -19.79 14.97
C MET A 27 -26.31 -21.20 14.60
N SER A 28 -27.08 -21.30 13.51
CA SER A 28 -27.43 -22.60 12.95
C SER A 28 -26.20 -23.30 12.38
N ASN A 29 -26.25 -24.64 12.24
CA ASN A 29 -25.13 -25.39 11.66
C ASN A 29 -24.83 -24.95 10.22
N SER A 30 -25.84 -24.61 9.42
CA SER A 30 -25.64 -24.06 8.08
C SER A 30 -24.89 -22.72 8.11
N ASP A 31 -25.22 -21.83 9.05
CA ASP A 31 -24.52 -20.54 9.17
C ASP A 31 -23.05 -20.75 9.55
N LYS A 32 -22.78 -21.72 10.42
CA LYS A 32 -21.42 -22.07 10.84
C LYS A 32 -20.61 -22.67 9.69
N GLU A 33 -21.19 -23.56 8.90
CA GLU A 33 -20.55 -24.16 7.73
C GLU A 33 -20.22 -23.10 6.67
N GLU A 34 -21.16 -22.19 6.40
CA GLU A 34 -20.93 -21.07 5.50
C GLU A 34 -19.80 -20.15 6.01
N ALA A 35 -19.82 -19.80 7.31
CA ALA A 35 -18.77 -18.99 7.93
C ALA A 35 -17.39 -19.62 7.73
N LEU A 36 -17.31 -20.93 8.01
CA LEU A 36 -16.10 -21.68 7.92
C LEU A 36 -15.61 -21.79 6.48
N SER A 37 -16.53 -21.92 5.51
CA SER A 37 -16.19 -21.97 4.08
C SER A 37 -15.58 -20.65 3.60
N GLN A 38 -16.14 -19.51 4.02
CA GLN A 38 -15.66 -18.17 3.69
C GLN A 38 -14.27 -17.93 4.32
N ILE A 39 -14.06 -18.32 5.58
CA ILE A 39 -12.75 -18.19 6.25
C ILE A 39 -11.69 -19.10 5.60
N ARG A 40 -12.05 -20.34 5.25
CA ARG A 40 -11.14 -21.24 4.52
C ARG A 40 -10.76 -20.68 3.15
N GLN A 41 -11.66 -19.95 2.49
CA GLN A 41 -11.32 -19.27 1.24
C GLN A 41 -10.26 -18.21 1.46
N ILE A 42 -10.35 -17.38 2.52
CA ILE A 42 -9.29 -16.42 2.89
C ILE A 42 -7.94 -17.13 3.05
N GLU A 43 -7.93 -18.27 3.75
CA GLU A 43 -6.70 -19.02 3.99
C GLU A 43 -6.11 -19.64 2.71
N SER A 44 -6.95 -19.85 1.68
CA SER A 44 -6.56 -20.45 0.40
C SER A 44 -6.14 -19.44 -0.68
N VAL A 45 -6.50 -18.15 -0.54
CA VAL A 45 -6.14 -17.11 -1.51
C VAL A 45 -4.66 -16.75 -1.32
N GLN A 46 -3.83 -17.17 -2.28
CA GLN A 46 -2.43 -16.76 -2.33
C GLN A 46 -2.32 -15.37 -2.95
N LEU A 47 -2.03 -14.37 -2.10
CA LEU A 47 -1.66 -13.03 -2.56
C LEU A 47 -0.29 -13.01 -3.25
N LEU A 48 0.65 -13.83 -2.75
CA LEU A 48 2.03 -13.89 -3.19
C LEU A 48 2.44 -15.35 -3.38
N ASP A 49 3.09 -15.65 -4.50
CA ASP A 49 3.70 -16.96 -4.75
C ASP A 49 5.02 -17.06 -3.97
N GLU A 50 5.06 -17.94 -2.96
CA GLU A 50 6.24 -18.16 -2.11
C GLU A 50 7.46 -18.63 -2.91
N SER A 51 7.26 -19.25 -4.08
CA SER A 51 8.36 -19.72 -4.92
C SER A 51 9.21 -18.58 -5.47
N ILE A 52 8.65 -17.38 -5.66
CA ILE A 52 9.37 -16.21 -6.18
C ILE A 52 10.41 -15.74 -5.16
N GLY A 53 9.99 -15.54 -3.90
CA GLY A 53 10.90 -15.15 -2.82
C GLY A 53 11.93 -16.22 -2.49
N ASN A 54 11.51 -17.50 -2.45
CA ASN A 54 12.42 -18.62 -2.24
C ASN A 54 13.50 -18.70 -3.33
N THR A 55 13.15 -18.47 -4.60
CA THR A 55 14.12 -18.46 -5.70
C THR A 55 15.19 -17.38 -5.52
N ALA A 56 14.81 -16.17 -5.09
CA ALA A 56 15.76 -15.09 -4.83
C ALA A 56 16.69 -15.43 -3.64
N ILE A 57 16.15 -16.02 -2.58
CA ILE A 57 16.93 -16.49 -1.42
C ILE A 57 17.90 -17.59 -1.83
N ASP A 58 17.44 -18.59 -2.58
CA ASP A 58 18.25 -19.71 -3.06
C ASP A 58 19.40 -19.23 -3.94
N TYR A 59 19.14 -18.28 -4.87
CA TYR A 59 20.19 -17.68 -5.68
C TYR A 59 21.17 -16.84 -4.87
N TYR A 60 20.70 -16.11 -3.86
CA TYR A 60 21.58 -15.37 -2.96
C TYR A 60 22.50 -16.31 -2.19
N GLN A 61 21.98 -17.41 -1.64
CA GLN A 61 22.78 -18.44 -0.96
C GLN A 61 23.75 -19.15 -1.91
N ALA A 62 23.36 -19.34 -3.18
CA ALA A 62 24.21 -19.97 -4.17
C ALA A 62 25.45 -19.12 -4.55
N LEU A 63 25.52 -17.83 -4.16
CA LEU A 63 26.70 -16.98 -4.36
C LEU A 63 27.96 -17.54 -3.69
N ASP A 64 27.82 -18.31 -2.62
CA ASP A 64 28.92 -18.95 -1.91
C ASP A 64 29.67 -19.95 -2.83
N ASN A 65 28.98 -20.52 -3.82
CA ASN A 65 29.60 -21.42 -4.81
C ASN A 65 30.51 -20.67 -5.81
N PHE A 66 30.47 -19.34 -5.83
CA PHE A 66 31.26 -18.48 -6.71
C PHE A 66 32.37 -17.73 -5.96
N GLU A 67 32.74 -18.18 -4.75
CA GLU A 67 33.88 -17.61 -4.02
C GLU A 67 35.18 -17.76 -4.81
N LEU A 68 35.93 -16.65 -4.87
CA LEU A 68 37.22 -16.61 -5.53
C LEU A 68 38.28 -17.33 -4.69
N SER A 69 39.01 -18.26 -5.31
CA SER A 69 40.12 -18.96 -4.67
C SER A 69 41.20 -18.04 -4.08
N SER A 70 41.65 -18.36 -2.87
CA SER A 70 42.77 -17.70 -2.21
C SER A 70 44.13 -18.01 -2.85
N SER A 71 44.20 -19.00 -3.75
CA SER A 71 45.46 -19.54 -4.30
C SER A 71 45.64 -19.32 -5.80
N TYR A 72 44.96 -18.36 -6.43
CA TYR A 72 45.17 -18.09 -7.86
C TYR A 72 46.64 -17.84 -8.21
N PHE A 73 47.16 -18.63 -9.14
CA PHE A 73 48.48 -18.46 -9.73
C PHE A 73 48.44 -17.68 -11.06
N ARG A 74 47.27 -17.64 -11.73
CA ARG A 74 47.07 -16.99 -13.03
C ARG A 74 45.91 -16.00 -12.97
N SER A 75 46.16 -14.76 -13.36
CA SER A 75 45.15 -13.70 -13.50
C SER A 75 44.00 -14.09 -14.43
N LYS A 76 44.26 -14.83 -15.50
CA LYS A 76 43.23 -15.31 -16.43
C LYS A 76 42.20 -16.23 -15.75
N THR A 77 42.62 -17.05 -14.80
CA THR A 77 41.71 -17.93 -14.05
C THR A 77 40.91 -17.13 -13.03
N ALA A 78 41.56 -16.25 -12.27
CA ALA A 78 40.88 -15.33 -11.36
C ALA A 78 39.84 -14.46 -12.10
N LYS A 79 40.17 -13.99 -13.31
CA LYS A 79 39.24 -13.26 -14.19
C LYS A 79 38.04 -14.11 -14.56
N LYS A 80 38.27 -15.35 -15.03
CA LYS A 80 37.19 -16.25 -15.45
C LYS A 80 36.22 -16.53 -14.31
N ASP A 81 36.73 -16.85 -13.13
CA ASP A 81 35.89 -17.19 -11.97
C ASP A 81 35.14 -15.96 -11.45
N PHE A 82 35.78 -14.78 -11.48
CA PHE A 82 35.09 -13.52 -11.21
C PHE A 82 33.99 -13.21 -12.23
N THR A 83 34.25 -13.44 -13.52
CA THR A 83 33.23 -13.27 -14.57
C THR A 83 32.04 -14.21 -14.35
N LEU A 84 32.26 -15.48 -14.00
CA LEU A 84 31.18 -16.41 -13.69
C LEU A 84 30.30 -15.92 -12.53
N LYS A 85 30.90 -15.35 -11.48
CA LYS A 85 30.17 -14.75 -10.37
C LYS A 85 29.32 -13.56 -10.83
N VAL A 86 29.89 -12.66 -11.62
CA VAL A 86 29.19 -11.48 -12.14
C VAL A 86 28.06 -11.87 -13.09
N ASP A 87 28.29 -12.84 -13.97
CA ASP A 87 27.29 -13.36 -14.90
C ASP A 87 26.14 -13.99 -14.11
N PHE A 88 26.42 -14.80 -13.09
CA PHE A 88 25.40 -15.37 -12.21
C PHE A 88 24.54 -14.29 -11.52
N ILE A 89 25.17 -13.24 -10.98
CA ILE A 89 24.47 -12.11 -10.35
C ILE A 89 23.53 -11.43 -11.36
N ASN A 90 24.02 -11.13 -12.57
CA ASN A 90 23.26 -10.38 -13.56
C ASN A 90 22.15 -11.19 -14.23
N GLU A 91 22.39 -12.48 -14.47
CA GLU A 91 21.48 -13.34 -15.22
C GLU A 91 20.45 -14.04 -14.32
N ASN A 92 20.74 -14.24 -13.03
CA ASN A 92 19.89 -15.02 -12.11
C ASN A 92 19.42 -14.20 -10.91
N LEU A 93 20.35 -13.75 -10.05
CA LEU A 93 20.01 -13.12 -8.78
C LEU A 93 19.26 -11.81 -8.96
N LYS A 94 19.78 -10.89 -9.79
CA LYS A 94 19.17 -9.59 -10.02
C LYS A 94 17.75 -9.70 -10.63
N PRO A 95 17.51 -10.51 -11.67
CA PRO A 95 16.16 -10.74 -12.17
C PRO A 95 15.20 -11.31 -11.12
N ALA A 96 15.63 -12.27 -10.29
CA ALA A 96 14.79 -12.86 -9.26
C ALA A 96 14.38 -11.84 -8.18
N ILE A 97 15.32 -11.01 -7.70
CA ILE A 97 15.04 -9.94 -6.75
C ILE A 97 14.07 -8.92 -7.35
N ASN A 98 14.28 -8.50 -8.60
CA ASN A 98 13.42 -7.53 -9.26
C ASN A 98 11.99 -8.07 -9.44
N LEU A 99 11.85 -9.34 -9.82
CA LEU A 99 10.54 -9.98 -9.94
C LEU A 99 9.82 -10.04 -8.59
N TRP A 100 10.52 -10.44 -7.53
CA TRP A 100 9.95 -10.48 -6.19
C TRP A 100 9.47 -9.09 -5.76
N ARG A 101 10.29 -8.06 -5.96
CA ARG A 101 9.92 -6.66 -5.68
C ARG A 101 8.67 -6.22 -6.44
N THR A 102 8.59 -6.46 -7.75
CA THR A 102 7.40 -6.10 -8.53
C THR A 102 6.15 -6.79 -7.97
N THR A 103 6.27 -8.05 -7.59
CA THR A 103 5.16 -8.83 -7.01
C THR A 103 4.73 -8.25 -5.65
N LEU A 104 5.68 -7.82 -4.80
CA LEU A 104 5.38 -7.15 -3.53
C LEU A 104 4.64 -5.83 -3.75
N THR A 105 5.10 -4.99 -4.68
CA THR A 105 4.45 -3.72 -5.01
C THR A 105 3.02 -3.93 -5.55
N GLU A 106 2.80 -4.93 -6.39
CA GLU A 106 1.45 -5.27 -6.86
C GLU A 106 0.54 -5.74 -5.72
N ALA A 107 1.08 -6.55 -4.80
CA ALA A 107 0.35 -7.01 -3.62
C ALA A 107 0.02 -5.88 -2.64
N GLU A 108 0.92 -4.91 -2.44
CA GLU A 108 0.67 -3.69 -1.66
C GLU A 108 -0.50 -2.88 -2.24
N LEU A 109 -0.49 -2.65 -3.55
CA LEU A 109 -1.57 -1.94 -4.24
C LEU A 109 -2.90 -2.68 -4.13
N GLN A 110 -2.87 -4.01 -4.18
CA GLN A 110 -4.07 -4.82 -3.97
C GLN A 110 -4.58 -4.67 -2.53
N ILE A 111 -3.71 -4.78 -1.53
CA ILE A 111 -4.09 -4.61 -0.12
C ILE A 111 -4.62 -3.20 0.14
N ALA A 112 -4.05 -2.16 -0.47
CA ALA A 112 -4.55 -0.79 -0.34
C ALA A 112 -5.99 -0.64 -0.88
N LYS A 113 -6.32 -1.32 -1.98
CA LYS A 113 -7.69 -1.35 -2.52
C LYS A 113 -8.65 -2.10 -1.60
N GLU A 114 -8.24 -3.24 -1.06
CA GLU A 114 -9.04 -4.02 -0.12
C GLU A 114 -9.28 -3.26 1.18
N LYS A 115 -8.24 -2.60 1.71
CA LYS A 115 -8.32 -1.65 2.83
C LYS A 115 -9.36 -0.56 2.55
N LEU A 116 -9.32 0.04 1.35
CA LEU A 116 -10.26 1.08 0.93
C LEU A 116 -11.71 0.57 0.93
N GLU A 117 -11.98 -0.62 0.40
CA GLU A 117 -13.34 -1.18 0.37
C GLU A 117 -13.89 -1.49 1.77
N VAL A 118 -13.05 -1.96 2.71
CA VAL A 118 -13.44 -2.15 4.11
C VAL A 118 -13.86 -0.81 4.74
N TYR A 119 -13.03 0.22 4.66
CA TYR A 119 -13.37 1.52 5.26
C TYR A 119 -14.54 2.20 4.55
N LYS A 120 -14.66 2.07 3.23
CA LYS A 120 -15.80 2.56 2.46
C LYS A 120 -17.09 1.89 2.93
N SER A 121 -17.08 0.58 3.15
CA SER A 121 -18.24 -0.14 3.69
C SER A 121 -18.61 0.35 5.08
N MET A 122 -17.63 0.54 5.97
CA MET A 122 -17.87 1.13 7.30
C MET A 122 -18.46 2.54 7.22
N TYR A 123 -17.96 3.37 6.30
CA TYR A 123 -18.49 4.71 6.06
C TYR A 123 -19.93 4.66 5.55
N GLU A 124 -20.24 3.86 4.53
CA GLU A 124 -21.57 3.76 3.94
C GLU A 124 -22.61 3.22 4.93
N ILE A 125 -22.26 2.18 5.71
CA ILE A 125 -23.14 1.62 6.73
C ILE A 125 -23.39 2.64 7.84
N SER A 126 -22.34 3.29 8.36
CA SER A 126 -22.50 4.31 9.39
C SER A 126 -23.28 5.52 8.89
N ASP A 127 -23.07 5.94 7.64
CA ASP A 127 -23.82 7.02 7.02
C ASP A 127 -25.31 6.68 6.87
N PHE A 128 -25.64 5.46 6.43
CA PHE A 128 -27.02 4.97 6.46
C PHE A 128 -27.62 5.03 7.87
N ILE A 129 -26.91 4.51 8.88
CA ILE A 129 -27.41 4.48 10.27
C ILE A 129 -27.67 5.91 10.79
N ILE A 130 -26.75 6.84 10.56
CA ILE A 130 -26.85 8.23 11.01
C ILE A 130 -27.91 9.00 10.22
N ASN A 131 -27.78 9.01 8.89
CA ASN A 131 -28.58 9.87 8.03
C ASN A 131 -29.95 9.27 7.76
N GLU A 132 -30.06 7.96 7.55
CA GLU A 132 -31.30 7.34 7.09
C GLU A 132 -32.11 6.78 8.25
N PHE A 133 -31.48 6.11 9.22
CA PHE A 133 -32.17 5.54 10.37
C PHE A 133 -32.42 6.60 11.46
N PHE A 134 -31.39 7.04 12.20
CA PHE A 134 -31.56 7.92 13.38
C PHE A 134 -31.91 9.39 13.05
N GLY A 135 -31.34 9.91 11.95
CA GLY A 135 -31.42 11.31 11.51
C GLY A 135 -30.28 12.18 12.07
N ARG A 136 -29.85 13.18 11.27
CA ARG A 136 -28.63 13.99 11.47
C ARG A 136 -28.53 14.79 12.78
N PHE A 137 -29.66 15.14 13.42
CA PHE A 137 -29.69 16.14 14.51
C PHE A 137 -30.01 15.60 15.90
N LYS A 138 -30.17 14.27 16.07
CA LYS A 138 -30.60 13.69 17.36
C LYS A 138 -29.88 12.39 17.72
N LEU A 139 -28.56 12.48 17.86
CA LEU A 139 -27.75 11.45 18.48
C LEU A 139 -27.35 12.00 19.86
N LYS A 140 -28.16 11.73 20.89
CA LYS A 140 -27.85 12.04 22.30
C LYS A 140 -27.59 10.78 23.12
N ASP A 141 -27.45 9.65 22.44
CA ASP A 141 -27.24 8.34 23.02
C ASP A 141 -25.82 7.91 22.68
N TYR A 142 -25.05 7.48 23.68
CA TYR A 142 -23.65 7.06 23.56
C TYR A 142 -23.44 6.00 22.45
N ARG A 143 -24.42 5.12 22.22
CA ARG A 143 -24.33 4.12 21.14
C ARG A 143 -24.49 4.73 19.75
N ALA A 144 -25.22 5.82 19.66
CA ALA A 144 -25.52 6.53 18.43
C ALA A 144 -24.39 7.54 18.08
N GLU A 145 -23.72 8.09 19.10
CA GLU A 145 -22.50 8.89 18.97
C GLU A 145 -21.32 8.06 18.41
N TYR A 146 -21.19 6.81 18.84
CA TYR A 146 -20.15 5.90 18.32
C TYR A 146 -20.21 5.73 16.79
N PHE A 147 -21.40 5.73 16.17
CA PHE A 147 -21.48 5.67 14.70
C PHE A 147 -20.92 6.93 14.04
N ASN A 148 -21.06 8.12 14.64
CA ASN A 148 -20.43 9.34 14.12
C ASN A 148 -18.90 9.23 14.20
N GLU A 149 -18.39 8.71 15.31
CA GLU A 149 -16.95 8.48 15.47
C GLU A 149 -16.45 7.51 14.39
N VAL A 150 -17.15 6.39 14.18
CA VAL A 150 -16.82 5.40 13.13
C VAL A 150 -16.90 6.02 11.73
N ARG A 151 -17.93 6.82 11.43
CA ARG A 151 -18.06 7.48 10.13
C ARG A 151 -16.88 8.42 9.87
N ASN A 152 -16.54 9.25 10.85
CA ASN A 152 -15.43 10.20 10.73
C ASN A 152 -14.08 9.47 10.62
N TYR A 153 -13.87 8.43 11.44
CA TYR A 153 -12.67 7.59 11.39
C TYR A 153 -12.52 6.94 10.00
N SER A 154 -13.58 6.32 9.50
CA SER A 154 -13.57 5.65 8.20
C SER A 154 -13.34 6.64 7.06
N GLN A 155 -13.97 7.82 7.11
CA GLN A 155 -13.73 8.89 6.12
C GLN A 155 -12.26 9.32 6.08
N TYR A 156 -11.64 9.47 7.24
CA TYR A 156 -10.24 9.85 7.36
C TYR A 156 -9.32 8.76 6.82
N GLU A 157 -9.51 7.50 7.23
CA GLU A 157 -8.70 6.36 6.76
C GLU A 157 -8.86 6.13 5.26
N ILE A 158 -10.04 6.37 4.67
CA ILE A 158 -10.22 6.33 3.20
C ILE A 158 -9.33 7.39 2.56
N ALA A 159 -9.37 8.64 3.05
CA ALA A 159 -8.56 9.72 2.49
C ALA A 159 -7.05 9.42 2.60
N GLU A 160 -6.58 8.93 3.74
CA GLU A 160 -5.19 8.49 3.90
C GLU A 160 -4.85 7.32 2.99
N THR A 161 -5.73 6.32 2.87
CA THR A 161 -5.49 5.13 2.07
C THR A 161 -5.44 5.46 0.58
N MET A 162 -6.28 6.39 0.11
CA MET A 162 -6.22 6.91 -1.27
C MET A 162 -4.89 7.61 -1.53
N VAL A 163 -4.39 8.42 -0.59
CA VAL A 163 -3.06 9.05 -0.70
C VAL A 163 -1.95 8.01 -0.70
N SER A 164 -2.05 6.97 0.14
CA SER A 164 -1.05 5.90 0.17
C SER A 164 -1.08 4.99 -1.05
N ALA A 165 -2.24 4.82 -1.69
CA ALA A 165 -2.37 4.02 -2.91
C ALA A 165 -1.69 4.68 -4.11
N ASP A 166 -1.44 6.00 -4.03
CA ASP A 166 -0.70 6.79 -5.03
C ASP A 166 0.82 6.87 -4.72
N LEU A 167 1.36 6.04 -3.81
CA LEU A 167 2.79 6.07 -3.46
C LEU A 167 3.67 5.55 -4.60
N ASP A 168 4.65 6.37 -4.97
CA ASP A 168 5.72 6.04 -5.91
C ASP A 168 6.91 5.44 -5.15
N PHE A 169 7.17 4.15 -5.35
CA PHE A 169 8.27 3.39 -4.72
C PHE A 169 9.56 3.37 -5.56
N SER A 170 9.73 4.35 -6.46
CA SER A 170 10.98 4.53 -7.22
C SER A 170 12.21 4.67 -6.30
N ASP A 171 12.05 5.16 -5.07
CA ASP A 171 13.15 5.33 -4.10
C ASP A 171 13.80 4.01 -3.63
N ILE A 172 13.14 2.85 -3.79
CA ILE A 172 13.73 1.54 -3.48
C ILE A 172 14.67 1.06 -4.61
N GLU A 173 14.85 1.79 -5.72
CA GLU A 173 15.80 1.47 -6.83
C GLU A 173 17.30 1.48 -6.43
N THR A 174 17.64 1.66 -5.17
CA THR A 174 18.99 2.06 -4.76
C THR A 174 20.08 0.96 -4.79
N THR A 175 19.76 -0.32 -5.02
CA THR A 175 20.81 -1.34 -5.24
C THR A 175 21.09 -1.50 -6.73
N ASN A 176 21.85 -0.55 -7.31
CA ASN A 176 22.25 -0.58 -8.71
C ASN A 176 23.38 -1.62 -8.98
N LEU A 177 23.02 -2.90 -8.86
CA LEU A 177 23.91 -4.06 -9.09
C LEU A 177 24.54 -4.07 -10.48
N GLY A 178 23.85 -3.49 -11.48
CA GLY A 178 24.35 -3.40 -12.85
C GLY A 178 25.51 -2.41 -13.01
N ALA A 179 25.52 -1.30 -12.26
CA ALA A 179 26.61 -0.33 -12.28
C ALA A 179 27.88 -0.86 -11.60
N ILE A 180 27.74 -1.70 -10.56
CA ILE A 180 28.85 -2.29 -9.81
C ILE A 180 29.64 -3.27 -10.70
N GLY A 181 28.95 -4.09 -11.50
CA GLY A 181 29.61 -4.97 -12.48
C GLY A 181 30.28 -4.19 -13.63
N ALA A 182 29.59 -3.20 -14.22
CA ALA A 182 30.07 -2.55 -15.44
C ALA A 182 31.20 -1.52 -15.23
N ASN A 183 31.15 -0.72 -14.16
CA ASN A 183 32.14 0.34 -13.92
C ASN A 183 33.47 -0.17 -13.38
N VAL A 184 33.46 -1.31 -12.68
CA VAL A 184 34.67 -1.87 -12.07
C VAL A 184 35.44 -2.79 -13.05
N LEU A 185 34.74 -3.40 -14.02
CA LEU A 185 35.31 -4.32 -15.01
C LEU A 185 35.99 -3.63 -16.21
N SER A 186 35.54 -2.44 -16.60
CA SER A 186 35.92 -1.82 -17.89
C SER A 186 37.27 -1.11 -17.90
N SER A 187 37.76 -0.65 -16.75
CA SER A 187 39.04 0.07 -16.63
C SER A 187 40.25 -0.84 -16.40
N GLY A 188 40.08 -1.93 -15.64
CA GLY A 188 41.15 -2.88 -15.31
C GLY A 188 41.42 -3.94 -16.39
N PHE A 189 40.39 -4.46 -17.07
CA PHE A 189 40.54 -5.61 -17.96
C PHE A 189 41.06 -5.31 -19.37
N ASN A 190 40.90 -4.07 -19.84
CA ASN A 190 41.42 -3.64 -21.15
C ASN A 190 42.97 -3.51 -21.17
N ALA A 191 43.61 -3.40 -20.00
CA ALA A 191 45.07 -3.31 -19.90
C ALA A 191 45.81 -4.68 -19.96
N LEU A 192 45.09 -5.81 -19.92
CA LEU A 192 45.65 -7.10 -19.47
C LEU A 192 45.55 -8.24 -20.50
N GLN A 193 45.04 -7.96 -21.71
CA GLN A 193 44.63 -8.99 -22.65
C GLN A 193 45.78 -9.70 -23.40
N ASN A 194 47.05 -9.32 -23.23
CA ASN A 194 48.15 -9.79 -24.11
C ASN A 194 49.45 -10.25 -23.40
N GLY A 195 49.51 -11.48 -22.87
CA GLY A 195 50.79 -12.10 -22.45
C GLY A 195 50.79 -13.63 -22.51
N SER A 196 51.71 -14.23 -23.28
CA SER A 196 51.76 -15.68 -23.56
C SER A 196 53.15 -16.30 -23.31
N PHE A 197 53.22 -17.37 -22.51
CA PHE A 197 54.23 -18.43 -22.61
C PHE A 197 53.62 -19.75 -22.13
N ASN A 198 53.03 -20.51 -23.05
CA ASN A 198 52.06 -21.57 -22.75
C ASN A 198 52.64 -22.90 -22.20
N GLU A 199 53.95 -23.17 -22.31
CA GLU A 199 54.52 -24.46 -21.89
C GLU A 199 55.20 -24.42 -20.52
N LEU A 200 55.91 -23.34 -20.16
CA LEU A 200 56.46 -23.18 -18.81
C LEU A 200 55.42 -22.73 -17.77
N ALA A 201 54.32 -22.12 -18.23
CA ALA A 201 53.20 -21.71 -17.38
C ALA A 201 52.46 -22.89 -16.73
N GLN A 202 52.64 -24.12 -17.24
CA GLN A 202 51.92 -25.31 -16.76
C GLN A 202 52.56 -25.97 -15.52
N LYS A 203 53.70 -25.47 -15.05
CA LYS A 203 54.34 -25.92 -13.81
C LYS A 203 53.92 -25.04 -12.63
N SER A 204 53.50 -25.66 -11.52
CA SER A 204 53.08 -24.98 -10.29
C SER A 204 54.26 -24.40 -9.50
N GLU A 205 55.43 -25.03 -9.57
CA GLU A 205 56.68 -24.53 -9.00
C GLU A 205 57.86 -24.87 -9.93
N TRP A 206 58.84 -23.97 -10.01
CA TRP A 206 60.05 -24.21 -10.78
C TRP A 206 61.15 -24.74 -9.88
N THR A 207 61.76 -25.85 -10.30
CA THR A 207 62.93 -26.40 -9.60
C THR A 207 64.21 -25.66 -10.03
N LYS A 208 65.28 -25.79 -9.24
CA LYS A 208 66.61 -25.31 -9.62
C LYS A 208 67.10 -25.90 -10.96
N SER A 209 66.57 -27.06 -11.40
CA SER A 209 66.90 -27.64 -12.71
C SER A 209 66.15 -26.98 -13.87
N ASP A 210 64.91 -26.53 -13.66
CA ASP A 210 64.12 -25.77 -14.65
C ASP A 210 64.73 -24.39 -14.91
N GLN A 211 65.16 -23.73 -13.83
CA GLN A 211 65.89 -22.47 -13.88
C GLN A 211 67.24 -22.62 -14.62
N LYS A 212 67.95 -23.74 -14.41
CA LYS A 212 69.20 -24.05 -15.11
C LYS A 212 68.98 -24.36 -16.58
N ARG A 213 67.89 -25.05 -16.94
CA ARG A 213 67.55 -25.39 -18.32
C ARG A 213 67.20 -24.15 -19.16
N VAL A 214 66.42 -23.22 -18.59
CA VAL A 214 66.13 -21.90 -19.17
C VAL A 214 67.40 -21.06 -19.32
N ALA A 215 68.31 -21.09 -18.33
CA ALA A 215 69.60 -20.40 -18.40
C ALA A 215 70.60 -21.03 -19.40
N THR A 216 70.47 -22.33 -19.68
CA THR A 216 71.36 -23.08 -20.60
C THR A 216 70.88 -22.97 -22.06
N GLU A 217 69.56 -22.93 -22.30
CA GLU A 217 68.98 -22.78 -23.66
C GLU A 217 69.03 -21.35 -24.21
N VAL A 218 69.03 -20.33 -23.34
CA VAL A 218 68.91 -18.92 -23.78
C VAL A 218 70.25 -18.18 -23.88
N GLY A 219 71.35 -18.78 -23.39
CA GLY A 219 72.68 -18.17 -23.46
C GLY A 219 72.82 -16.94 -22.53
N VAL A 220 73.94 -16.87 -21.83
CA VAL A 220 74.18 -16.02 -20.64
C VAL A 220 74.05 -14.51 -20.90
N SER A 221 73.95 -14.06 -22.16
CA SER A 221 73.88 -12.63 -22.51
C SER A 221 72.47 -12.12 -22.88
N ILE A 222 71.50 -13.00 -23.17
CA ILE A 222 70.10 -12.62 -23.48
C ILE A 222 69.19 -12.73 -22.23
N ALA A 223 69.66 -13.41 -21.18
CA ALA A 223 68.90 -13.77 -19.98
C ALA A 223 68.44 -12.58 -19.11
N ILE A 224 69.18 -11.46 -19.04
CA ILE A 224 68.83 -10.35 -18.15
C ILE A 224 67.57 -9.60 -18.62
N GLY A 225 67.40 -9.42 -19.93
CA GLY A 225 66.21 -8.77 -20.51
C GLY A 225 64.95 -9.65 -20.47
N VAL A 226 65.11 -10.97 -20.57
CA VAL A 226 64.00 -11.94 -20.47
C VAL A 226 63.60 -12.17 -19.01
N LEU A 227 64.54 -12.19 -18.06
CA LEU A 227 64.23 -12.27 -16.62
C LEU A 227 63.55 -11.00 -16.10
N ASP A 228 63.95 -9.82 -16.57
CA ASP A 228 63.28 -8.55 -16.25
C ASP A 228 61.88 -8.47 -16.88
N GLY A 229 61.71 -9.01 -18.10
CA GLY A 229 60.41 -9.17 -18.75
C GLY A 229 59.48 -10.15 -18.03
N VAL A 230 59.99 -11.31 -17.60
CA VAL A 230 59.24 -12.31 -16.82
C VAL A 230 58.93 -11.77 -15.41
N GLY A 231 59.86 -11.04 -14.78
CA GLY A 231 59.64 -10.36 -13.50
C GLY A 231 58.55 -9.30 -13.58
N LYS A 232 58.56 -8.46 -14.64
CA LYS A 232 57.50 -7.48 -14.91
C LYS A 232 56.15 -8.15 -15.17
N LEU A 233 56.12 -9.24 -15.94
CA LEU A 233 54.90 -10.01 -16.21
C LEU A 233 54.35 -10.73 -14.97
N LEU A 234 55.21 -11.23 -14.08
CA LEU A 234 54.81 -11.84 -12.81
C LEU A 234 54.28 -10.79 -11.82
N THR A 235 54.93 -9.63 -11.75
CA THR A 235 54.45 -8.49 -10.95
C THR A 235 53.11 -8.00 -11.49
N GLN A 236 52.97 -7.82 -12.81
CA GLN A 236 51.70 -7.49 -13.45
C GLN A 236 50.63 -8.55 -13.16
N ASN A 237 50.93 -9.85 -13.31
CA ASN A 237 49.98 -10.93 -13.02
C ASN A 237 49.53 -10.94 -11.53
N SER A 238 50.46 -10.68 -10.61
CA SER A 238 50.17 -10.57 -9.17
C SER A 238 49.35 -9.33 -8.83
N GLU A 239 49.67 -8.19 -9.44
CA GLU A 239 48.90 -6.93 -9.30
C GLU A 239 47.46 -7.10 -9.80
N VAL A 240 47.25 -7.80 -10.91
CA VAL A 240 45.91 -8.10 -11.42
C VAL A 240 45.12 -8.97 -10.46
N ILE A 241 45.72 -10.02 -9.91
CA ILE A 241 45.05 -10.89 -8.93
C ILE A 241 44.68 -10.08 -7.68
N LYS A 242 45.55 -9.16 -7.24
CA LYS A 242 45.25 -8.24 -6.12
C LYS A 242 44.09 -7.29 -6.47
N GLN A 243 44.06 -6.73 -7.67
CA GLN A 243 42.95 -5.87 -8.12
C GLN A 243 41.62 -6.64 -8.18
N ILE A 244 41.61 -7.83 -8.79
CA ILE A 244 40.41 -8.70 -8.83
C ILE A 244 39.92 -9.01 -7.41
N ARG A 245 40.82 -9.23 -6.45
CA ARG A 245 40.46 -9.46 -5.05
C ARG A 245 39.88 -8.22 -4.37
N ALA A 246 40.46 -7.05 -4.60
CA ALA A 246 39.94 -5.80 -4.06
C ALA A 246 38.52 -5.52 -4.60
N VAL A 247 38.32 -5.74 -5.89
CA VAL A 247 37.03 -5.62 -6.56
C VAL A 247 36.02 -6.67 -6.06
N ASN A 248 36.44 -7.91 -5.85
CA ASN A 248 35.55 -8.92 -5.27
C ASN A 248 35.19 -8.64 -3.82
N LEU A 249 36.10 -8.07 -3.04
CA LEU A 249 35.81 -7.64 -1.67
C LEU A 249 34.75 -6.53 -1.68
N GLU A 250 34.88 -5.54 -2.57
CA GLU A 250 33.88 -4.49 -2.76
C GLU A 250 32.53 -5.08 -3.20
N LEU A 251 32.53 -6.00 -4.17
CA LEU A 251 31.32 -6.70 -4.60
C LEU A 251 30.67 -7.48 -3.45
N ASN A 252 31.45 -8.19 -2.63
CA ASN A 252 30.95 -8.91 -1.46
C ASN A 252 30.30 -7.96 -0.43
N ASN A 253 30.93 -6.83 -0.14
CA ASN A 253 30.37 -5.83 0.77
C ASN A 253 29.03 -5.26 0.25
N GLU A 254 28.89 -5.09 -1.07
CA GLU A 254 27.61 -4.69 -1.66
C GLU A 254 26.59 -5.85 -1.65
N MET A 255 27.02 -7.11 -1.78
CA MET A 255 26.12 -8.27 -1.63
C MET A 255 25.60 -8.40 -0.20
N GLU A 256 26.36 -8.03 0.83
CA GLU A 256 25.84 -7.98 2.20
C GLU A 256 24.62 -7.06 2.33
N LYS A 257 24.61 -5.93 1.61
CA LYS A 257 23.45 -5.03 1.56
C LYS A 257 22.26 -5.68 0.86
N VAL A 258 22.50 -6.45 -0.21
CA VAL A 258 21.45 -7.25 -0.87
C VAL A 258 20.83 -8.25 0.09
N GLY A 259 21.64 -8.90 0.94
CA GLY A 259 21.14 -9.79 2.00
C GLY A 259 20.20 -9.07 2.98
N SER A 260 20.51 -7.83 3.34
CA SER A 260 19.61 -6.99 4.16
C SER A 260 18.30 -6.68 3.43
N THR A 261 18.36 -6.29 2.15
CA THR A 261 17.16 -6.04 1.32
C THR A 261 16.28 -7.29 1.17
N ILE A 262 16.87 -8.48 1.02
CA ILE A 262 16.14 -9.75 0.99
C ILE A 262 15.39 -9.99 2.32
N ASN A 263 16.03 -9.69 3.45
CA ASN A 263 15.38 -9.81 4.75
C ASN A 263 14.24 -8.80 4.93
N GLU A 264 14.41 -7.56 4.46
CA GLU A 264 13.36 -6.54 4.47
C GLU A 264 12.16 -6.96 3.62
N MET A 265 12.39 -7.40 2.37
CA MET A 265 11.34 -7.94 1.49
C MET A 265 10.62 -9.15 2.08
N LEU A 266 11.34 -10.03 2.79
CA LEU A 266 10.73 -11.16 3.48
C LEU A 266 9.83 -10.73 4.65
N ILE A 267 10.23 -9.70 5.39
CA ILE A 267 9.40 -9.11 6.46
C ILE A 267 8.16 -8.46 5.84
N GLU A 268 8.34 -7.71 4.76
CA GLU A 268 7.26 -7.06 4.00
C GLU A 268 6.26 -8.09 3.48
N GLU A 269 6.72 -9.15 2.80
CA GLU A 269 5.88 -10.26 2.32
C GLU A 269 5.01 -10.85 3.44
N ARG A 270 5.60 -11.12 4.60
CA ARG A 270 4.86 -11.64 5.76
C ARG A 270 3.86 -10.62 6.29
N GLY A 271 4.24 -9.35 6.30
CA GLY A 271 3.37 -8.22 6.59
C GLY A 271 2.16 -8.20 5.65
N LEU A 272 2.37 -8.24 4.34
CA LEU A 272 1.31 -8.21 3.33
C LEU A 272 0.36 -9.40 3.48
N ARG A 273 0.87 -10.63 3.68
CA ARG A 273 0.03 -11.80 3.95
C ARG A 273 -0.85 -11.61 5.20
N LYS A 274 -0.29 -11.02 6.27
CA LYS A 274 -1.04 -10.72 7.50
C LYS A 274 -2.15 -9.68 7.25
N HIS A 275 -1.83 -8.61 6.52
CA HIS A 275 -2.79 -7.56 6.18
C HIS A 275 -3.91 -8.07 5.28
N LYS A 276 -3.58 -8.87 4.26
CA LYS A 276 -4.56 -9.52 3.38
C LYS A 276 -5.59 -10.34 4.16
N ARG A 277 -5.11 -11.25 5.02
CA ARG A 277 -6.00 -12.05 5.88
C ARG A 277 -6.87 -11.19 6.78
N LEU A 278 -6.32 -10.09 7.31
CA LEU A 278 -7.05 -9.17 8.17
C LEU A 278 -8.18 -8.44 7.41
N TYR A 279 -7.88 -7.87 6.24
CA TYR A 279 -8.86 -7.10 5.48
C TYR A 279 -9.94 -8.00 4.85
N ASP A 280 -9.57 -9.18 4.36
CA ASP A 280 -10.55 -10.17 3.91
C ASP A 280 -11.50 -10.60 5.04
N TRP A 281 -10.94 -10.82 6.23
CA TRP A 281 -11.72 -11.17 7.42
C TRP A 281 -12.69 -10.02 7.80
N CYS A 282 -12.21 -8.78 7.77
CA CYS A 282 -13.05 -7.61 8.02
C CYS A 282 -14.18 -7.49 6.99
N GLU A 283 -13.87 -7.66 5.71
CA GLU A 283 -14.85 -7.60 4.62
C GLU A 283 -15.94 -8.65 4.81
N ILE A 284 -15.56 -9.91 5.04
CA ILE A 284 -16.52 -11.01 5.24
C ILE A 284 -17.46 -10.74 6.41
N ILE A 285 -16.92 -10.25 7.54
CA ILE A 285 -17.74 -9.91 8.70
C ILE A 285 -18.71 -8.80 8.36
N LEU A 286 -18.21 -7.69 7.81
CA LEU A 286 -19.06 -6.55 7.46
C LEU A 286 -20.19 -6.97 6.52
N ASN A 287 -19.85 -7.69 5.47
CA ASN A 287 -20.80 -8.08 4.43
C ASN A 287 -21.87 -9.02 5.01
N ARG A 288 -21.44 -9.99 5.84
CA ARG A 288 -22.33 -10.95 6.46
C ARG A 288 -23.23 -10.33 7.51
N THR A 289 -22.66 -9.58 8.46
CA THR A 289 -23.46 -8.92 9.51
C THR A 289 -24.41 -7.89 8.89
N PHE A 290 -23.99 -7.20 7.82
CA PHE A 290 -24.87 -6.30 7.09
C PHE A 290 -26.04 -7.05 6.45
N THR A 291 -25.75 -8.13 5.72
CA THR A 291 -26.76 -8.93 5.01
C THR A 291 -27.77 -9.56 5.98
N GLU A 292 -27.30 -10.08 7.11
CA GLU A 292 -28.16 -10.75 8.09
C GLU A 292 -28.95 -9.77 8.98
N GLN A 293 -28.32 -8.67 9.40
CA GLN A 293 -28.93 -7.78 10.40
C GLN A 293 -29.55 -6.52 9.80
N LEU A 294 -28.82 -5.82 8.92
CA LEU A 294 -29.21 -4.48 8.48
C LEU A 294 -30.00 -4.49 7.18
N LEU A 295 -29.65 -5.35 6.22
CA LEU A 295 -30.31 -5.39 4.92
C LEU A 295 -31.82 -5.66 5.01
N PRO A 296 -32.33 -6.57 5.88
CA PRO A 296 -33.78 -6.75 6.06
C PRO A 296 -34.46 -5.46 6.55
N ILE A 297 -33.83 -4.75 7.48
CA ILE A 297 -34.32 -3.48 8.04
C ILE A 297 -34.31 -2.38 6.96
N VAL A 298 -33.23 -2.30 6.17
CA VAL A 298 -33.10 -1.37 5.05
C VAL A 298 -34.22 -1.60 4.04
N ASN A 299 -34.48 -2.86 3.69
CA ASN A 299 -35.52 -3.23 2.73
C ASN A 299 -36.93 -2.93 3.26
N GLU A 300 -37.19 -3.22 4.53
CA GLU A 300 -38.47 -2.90 5.19
C GLU A 300 -38.69 -1.37 5.25
N LEU A 301 -37.64 -0.61 5.58
CA LEU A 301 -37.67 0.85 5.62
C LEU A 301 -37.90 1.44 4.22
N ASN A 302 -37.16 0.97 3.21
CA ASN A 302 -37.31 1.41 1.82
C ASN A 302 -38.67 1.07 1.22
N SER A 303 -39.34 0.02 1.73
CA SER A 303 -40.69 -0.36 1.30
C SER A 303 -41.80 0.42 2.01
N ASN A 304 -41.46 1.16 3.08
CA ASN A 304 -42.43 1.92 3.86
C ASN A 304 -42.87 3.20 3.11
N PRO A 305 -44.16 3.39 2.78
CA PRO A 305 -44.64 4.55 2.03
C PRO A 305 -44.35 5.90 2.68
N ILE A 306 -44.44 5.98 4.01
CA ILE A 306 -44.18 7.21 4.78
C ILE A 306 -42.70 7.58 4.68
N TYR A 307 -41.82 6.58 4.74
CA TYR A 307 -40.39 6.79 4.57
C TYR A 307 -40.02 7.18 3.13
N GLN A 308 -40.66 6.57 2.12
CA GLN A 308 -40.46 6.96 0.72
C GLN A 308 -40.89 8.41 0.46
N GLU A 309 -42.05 8.82 0.98
CA GLU A 309 -42.52 10.20 0.88
C GLU A 309 -41.56 11.17 1.57
N TYR A 310 -41.07 10.81 2.76
CA TYR A 310 -40.03 11.56 3.44
C TYR A 310 -38.77 11.71 2.59
N ARG A 311 -38.23 10.62 2.01
CA ARG A 311 -37.04 10.68 1.15
C ARG A 311 -37.23 11.60 -0.04
N TYR A 312 -38.40 11.54 -0.68
CA TYR A 312 -38.71 12.42 -1.79
C TYR A 312 -38.73 13.90 -1.36
N LYS A 313 -39.39 14.22 -0.25
CA LYS A 313 -39.47 15.58 0.29
C LYS A 313 -38.13 16.10 0.84
N ARG A 314 -37.27 15.20 1.32
CA ARG A 314 -35.95 15.51 1.89
C ARG A 314 -34.93 15.89 0.82
N LYS A 315 -35.01 15.30 -0.38
CA LYS A 315 -34.03 15.46 -1.46
C LYS A 315 -33.61 16.92 -1.74
N PRO A 316 -34.52 17.91 -1.82
CA PRO A 316 -34.11 19.30 -2.00
C PRO A 316 -33.22 19.82 -0.86
N PHE A 317 -33.51 19.47 0.38
CA PHE A 317 -32.70 19.86 1.53
C PHE A 317 -31.32 19.19 1.51
N ASP A 318 -31.23 17.92 1.12
CA ASP A 318 -29.92 17.26 0.98
C ASP A 318 -29.05 17.97 -0.07
N LEU A 319 -29.63 18.38 -1.21
CA LEU A 319 -28.93 19.17 -2.23
C LEU A 319 -28.51 20.57 -1.71
N GLU A 320 -29.36 21.22 -0.91
CA GLU A 320 -29.02 22.49 -0.26
C GLU A 320 -27.84 22.32 0.72
N GLN A 321 -27.81 21.25 1.50
CA GLN A 321 -26.72 20.94 2.43
C GLN A 321 -25.41 20.62 1.70
N ASP A 322 -25.46 19.86 0.60
CA ASP A 322 -24.30 19.62 -0.26
C ASP A 322 -23.74 20.94 -0.82
N LYS A 323 -24.62 21.86 -1.25
CA LYS A 323 -24.23 23.19 -1.71
C LYS A 323 -23.57 24.01 -0.59
N ILE A 324 -24.04 23.91 0.65
CA ILE A 324 -23.42 24.55 1.82
C ILE A 324 -22.03 23.98 2.08
N GLN A 325 -21.86 22.66 2.04
CA GLN A 325 -20.59 21.99 2.27
C GLN A 325 -19.54 22.39 1.22
N ILE A 326 -19.91 22.38 -0.07
CA ILE A 326 -19.03 22.87 -1.14
C ILE A 326 -18.70 24.35 -0.91
N SER A 327 -19.67 25.15 -0.49
CA SER A 327 -19.44 26.57 -0.24
C SER A 327 -18.42 26.80 0.89
N HIS A 328 -18.44 26.00 1.95
CA HIS A 328 -17.44 26.04 3.00
C HIS A 328 -16.04 25.64 2.50
N ALA A 329 -15.95 24.54 1.74
CA ALA A 329 -14.68 24.12 1.14
C ALA A 329 -14.09 25.21 0.23
N VAL A 330 -14.93 25.82 -0.61
CA VAL A 330 -14.54 26.94 -1.49
C VAL A 330 -14.10 28.16 -0.67
N LEU A 331 -14.78 28.51 0.42
CA LEU A 331 -14.40 29.67 1.25
C LEU A 331 -13.04 29.49 1.93
N ASN A 332 -12.73 28.27 2.36
CA ASN A 332 -11.48 27.93 3.05
C ASN A 332 -10.28 27.86 2.11
N GLU A 333 -10.51 27.80 0.79
CA GLU A 333 -9.44 27.79 -0.20
C GLU A 333 -8.72 29.15 -0.31
N GLU A 334 -7.41 29.12 -0.20
CA GLU A 334 -6.56 30.29 -0.31
C GLU A 334 -6.33 30.69 -1.79
N VAL A 335 -6.54 31.97 -2.08
CA VAL A 335 -6.31 32.52 -3.43
C VAL A 335 -5.56 33.84 -3.35
N ASP A 336 -4.59 33.98 -4.23
CA ASP A 336 -3.88 35.24 -4.39
C ASP A 336 -4.81 36.28 -5.02
N LEU A 337 -4.93 37.41 -4.36
CA LEU A 337 -5.67 38.56 -4.84
C LEU A 337 -4.72 39.74 -5.01
N SER A 338 -4.81 40.39 -6.17
CA SER A 338 -4.04 41.61 -6.43
C SER A 338 -4.58 42.74 -5.56
N PHE A 339 -3.70 43.39 -4.80
CA PHE A 339 -4.02 44.58 -4.01
C PHE A 339 -4.72 45.66 -4.87
N TRP A 340 -4.10 46.04 -6.00
CA TRP A 340 -4.69 47.01 -6.92
C TRP A 340 -5.99 46.50 -7.54
N GLY A 341 -6.06 45.20 -7.86
CA GLY A 341 -7.28 44.57 -8.34
C GLY A 341 -8.45 44.66 -7.35
N ILE A 342 -8.19 44.54 -6.05
CA ILE A 342 -9.19 44.69 -4.99
C ILE A 342 -9.57 46.15 -4.81
N LEU A 343 -8.59 47.06 -4.75
CA LEU A 343 -8.78 48.47 -4.45
C LEU A 343 -9.72 49.17 -5.45
N PHE A 344 -9.58 48.85 -6.75
CA PHE A 344 -10.34 49.50 -7.83
C PHE A 344 -11.69 48.83 -8.14
N ARG A 345 -12.10 47.80 -7.40
CA ARG A 345 -13.33 47.03 -7.67
C ARG A 345 -14.29 47.11 -6.50
N SER A 346 -15.58 47.01 -6.80
CA SER A 346 -16.60 46.92 -5.76
C SER A 346 -16.47 45.63 -4.95
N LYS A 347 -16.90 45.65 -3.69
CA LYS A 347 -16.90 44.48 -2.79
C LYS A 347 -17.55 43.25 -3.44
N ARG A 348 -18.66 43.44 -4.15
CA ARG A 348 -19.38 42.38 -4.89
C ARG A 348 -18.55 41.79 -6.04
N SER A 349 -17.88 42.65 -6.83
CA SER A 349 -17.01 42.19 -7.92
C SER A 349 -15.80 41.43 -7.39
N ASN A 350 -15.23 41.91 -6.26
CA ASN A 350 -14.12 41.24 -5.58
C ASN A 350 -14.51 39.86 -5.07
N PHE A 351 -15.67 39.75 -4.39
CA PHE A 351 -16.17 38.46 -3.92
C PHE A 351 -16.40 37.48 -5.08
N SER A 352 -17.11 37.90 -6.13
CA SER A 352 -17.43 37.02 -7.27
C SER A 352 -16.17 36.51 -7.98
N LYS A 353 -15.14 37.36 -8.11
CA LYS A 353 -13.86 36.97 -8.72
C LYS A 353 -13.05 36.05 -7.82
N ALA A 354 -12.98 36.33 -6.52
CA ALA A 354 -12.31 35.46 -5.56
C ALA A 354 -12.99 34.08 -5.51
N TRP A 355 -14.31 34.06 -5.44
CA TRP A 355 -15.13 32.84 -5.51
C TRP A 355 -14.82 32.01 -6.76
N SER A 356 -14.86 32.64 -7.94
CA SER A 356 -14.57 31.97 -9.21
C SER A 356 -13.16 31.37 -9.29
N ARG A 357 -12.18 31.95 -8.59
CA ARG A 357 -10.83 31.40 -8.49
C ARG A 357 -10.78 30.22 -7.53
N ARG A 358 -11.36 30.38 -6.33
CA ARG A 358 -11.42 29.36 -5.29
C ARG A 358 -12.10 28.09 -5.78
N ILE A 359 -13.28 28.22 -6.39
CA ILE A 359 -14.05 27.06 -6.86
C ILE A 359 -13.39 26.29 -8.00
N LYS A 360 -12.54 26.96 -8.79
CA LYS A 360 -11.71 26.31 -9.81
C LYS A 360 -10.55 25.55 -9.17
N LYS A 361 -9.89 26.14 -8.17
CA LYS A 361 -8.80 25.48 -7.44
C LYS A 361 -9.27 24.21 -6.71
N THR A 362 -10.47 24.25 -6.12
CA THR A 362 -11.03 23.07 -5.43
C THR A 362 -11.52 21.98 -6.38
N ASN A 363 -11.51 22.21 -7.70
CA ASN A 363 -12.07 21.30 -8.71
C ASN A 363 -13.56 20.95 -8.49
N LEU A 364 -14.33 21.82 -7.81
CA LEU A 364 -15.76 21.59 -7.49
C LEU A 364 -16.75 22.40 -8.34
N ALA A 365 -16.26 23.15 -9.33
CA ALA A 365 -17.09 24.04 -10.16
C ALA A 365 -18.24 23.31 -10.87
N SER A 366 -17.96 22.17 -11.50
CA SER A 366 -18.97 21.37 -12.22
C SER A 366 -20.08 20.88 -11.28
N LYS A 367 -19.71 20.34 -10.12
CA LYS A 367 -20.65 19.85 -9.10
C LYS A 367 -21.51 20.99 -8.56
N PHE A 368 -20.92 22.15 -8.28
CA PHE A 368 -21.64 23.32 -7.78
C PHE A 368 -22.63 23.90 -8.80
N ASP A 369 -22.24 23.96 -10.08
CA ASP A 369 -23.12 24.41 -11.15
C ASP A 369 -24.29 23.44 -11.37
N GLN A 370 -24.06 22.13 -11.22
CA GLN A 370 -25.12 21.13 -11.27
C GLN A 370 -26.12 21.31 -10.11
N LEU A 371 -25.64 21.50 -8.88
CA LEU A 371 -26.51 21.77 -7.73
C LEU A 371 -27.36 23.04 -7.92
N ASN A 372 -26.78 24.10 -8.47
CA ASN A 372 -27.51 25.33 -8.78
C ASN A 372 -28.63 25.09 -9.81
N LYS A 373 -28.39 24.24 -10.83
CA LYS A 373 -29.43 23.86 -11.79
C LYS A 373 -30.54 23.05 -11.13
N ASP A 374 -30.18 22.05 -10.34
CA ASP A 374 -31.14 21.14 -9.70
C ASP A 374 -32.00 21.86 -8.65
N LEU A 375 -31.43 22.84 -7.96
CA LEU A 375 -32.13 23.69 -7.00
C LEU A 375 -32.84 24.90 -7.65
N ASN A 376 -32.58 25.17 -8.92
CA ASN A 376 -32.98 26.40 -9.62
C ASN A 376 -32.54 27.68 -8.89
N GLU A 377 -31.25 27.73 -8.51
CA GLU A 377 -30.64 28.81 -7.75
C GLU A 377 -29.43 29.41 -8.48
N SER A 378 -29.00 30.60 -8.06
CA SER A 378 -27.80 31.26 -8.59
C SER A 378 -26.63 31.23 -7.60
N THR A 379 -25.42 31.43 -8.13
CA THR A 379 -24.20 31.64 -7.32
C THR A 379 -24.34 32.87 -6.39
N PRO A 380 -23.86 32.79 -5.13
CA PRO A 380 -23.84 33.94 -4.24
C PRO A 380 -22.98 35.07 -4.81
N ARG A 381 -23.42 36.32 -4.65
CA ARG A 381 -22.73 37.52 -5.14
C ARG A 381 -21.97 38.23 -4.03
N THR A 382 -22.31 37.97 -2.78
CA THR A 382 -21.65 38.53 -1.60
C THR A 382 -21.45 37.49 -0.51
N LEU A 383 -20.55 37.77 0.44
CA LEU A 383 -20.36 36.92 1.62
C LEU A 383 -21.62 36.85 2.48
N ASN A 384 -22.33 37.97 2.66
CA ASN A 384 -23.56 38.01 3.45
C ASN A 384 -24.65 37.15 2.79
N GLU A 385 -24.85 37.24 1.47
CA GLU A 385 -25.79 36.37 0.76
C GLU A 385 -25.49 34.88 1.00
N LEU A 386 -24.20 34.50 1.05
CA LEU A 386 -23.80 33.12 1.32
C LEU A 386 -24.07 32.72 2.78
N LEU A 387 -23.74 33.57 3.75
CA LEU A 387 -23.96 33.30 5.18
C LEU A 387 -25.46 33.25 5.53
N ASP A 388 -26.25 34.16 4.96
CA ASP A 388 -27.71 34.21 5.13
C ASP A 388 -28.34 32.95 4.53
N TYR A 389 -27.89 32.55 3.33
CA TYR A 389 -28.31 31.29 2.71
C TYR A 389 -28.02 30.09 3.61
N GLN A 390 -26.79 29.97 4.12
CA GLN A 390 -26.41 28.86 5.02
C GLN A 390 -27.30 28.82 6.25
N THR A 391 -27.50 29.97 6.91
CA THR A 391 -28.30 30.06 8.13
C THR A 391 -29.76 29.66 7.87
N ILE A 392 -30.40 30.28 6.87
CA ILE A 392 -31.81 30.03 6.55
C ILE A 392 -32.04 28.57 6.14
N ARG A 393 -31.19 28.02 5.26
CA ARG A 393 -31.34 26.64 4.79
C ARG A 393 -31.09 25.62 5.89
N ASN A 394 -30.13 25.87 6.79
CA ASN A 394 -29.91 25.02 7.96
C ASN A 394 -31.13 25.02 8.89
N GLU A 395 -31.68 26.20 9.22
CA GLU A 395 -32.89 26.28 10.04
C GLU A 395 -34.09 25.56 9.41
N ASN A 396 -34.26 25.72 8.09
CA ASN A 396 -35.34 25.06 7.35
C ASN A 396 -35.16 23.54 7.37
N PHE A 397 -33.92 23.05 7.20
CA PHE A 397 -33.61 21.63 7.25
C PHE A 397 -33.84 21.05 8.65
N GLU A 398 -33.42 21.74 9.71
CA GLU A 398 -33.67 21.34 11.10
C GLU A 398 -35.18 21.25 11.42
N LYS A 399 -35.96 22.24 10.96
CA LYS A 399 -37.43 22.26 11.12
C LYS A 399 -38.08 21.11 10.35
N PHE A 400 -37.62 20.84 9.13
CA PHE A 400 -38.08 19.72 8.30
C PHE A 400 -37.81 18.37 8.98
N GLU A 401 -36.55 18.14 9.39
CA GLU A 401 -36.14 16.92 10.08
C GLU A 401 -36.91 16.73 11.39
N SER A 402 -37.05 17.77 12.21
CA SER A 402 -37.72 17.70 13.51
C SER A 402 -39.19 17.26 13.41
N THR A 403 -39.87 17.67 12.33
CA THR A 403 -41.28 17.33 12.08
C THR A 403 -41.40 15.89 11.56
N HIS A 404 -40.77 15.58 10.42
CA HIS A 404 -40.98 14.31 9.73
C HIS A 404 -40.31 13.12 10.44
N ARG A 405 -39.22 13.36 11.21
CA ARG A 405 -38.60 12.28 11.98
C ARG A 405 -39.46 11.76 13.11
N LYS A 406 -40.39 12.56 13.65
CA LYS A 406 -41.35 12.06 14.65
C LYS A 406 -42.26 11.00 14.03
N GLU A 407 -42.70 11.24 12.80
CA GLU A 407 -43.59 10.33 12.06
C GLU A 407 -42.88 9.04 11.68
N ILE A 408 -41.62 9.12 11.23
CA ILE A 408 -40.79 7.94 10.90
C ILE A 408 -40.52 7.10 12.15
N ARG A 409 -40.19 7.72 13.28
CA ARG A 409 -39.90 6.99 14.53
C ARG A 409 -41.14 6.32 15.12
N ALA A 410 -42.34 6.82 14.81
CA ALA A 410 -43.57 6.18 15.22
C ALA A 410 -43.85 4.88 14.44
N GLN A 411 -43.16 4.65 13.31
CA GLN A 411 -43.35 3.45 12.50
C GLN A 411 -42.82 2.18 13.19
N ASP A 412 -43.52 1.08 12.97
CA ASP A 412 -43.16 -0.25 13.47
C ASP A 412 -41.75 -0.67 13.06
N VAL A 413 -41.38 -0.42 11.80
CA VAL A 413 -40.04 -0.72 11.24
C VAL A 413 -38.94 -0.09 12.09
N TYR A 414 -39.17 1.13 12.59
CA TYR A 414 -38.19 1.82 13.42
C TYR A 414 -38.19 1.27 14.85
N ASN A 415 -39.37 1.21 15.47
CA ASN A 415 -39.50 0.82 16.88
C ASN A 415 -39.05 -0.61 17.16
N LYS A 416 -39.35 -1.55 16.26
CA LYS A 416 -38.98 -2.97 16.40
C LYS A 416 -37.49 -3.21 16.17
N ASN A 417 -36.87 -2.46 15.26
CA ASN A 417 -35.50 -2.71 14.82
C ASN A 417 -34.43 -1.83 15.48
N ARG A 418 -34.84 -0.83 16.28
CA ARG A 418 -33.91 0.12 16.92
C ARG A 418 -32.80 -0.56 17.72
N SER A 419 -33.12 -1.56 18.53
CA SER A 419 -32.13 -2.27 19.36
C SER A 419 -31.13 -3.06 18.52
N VAL A 420 -31.56 -3.60 17.37
CA VAL A 420 -30.70 -4.32 16.41
C VAL A 420 -29.72 -3.34 15.77
N VAL A 421 -30.22 -2.19 15.29
CA VAL A 421 -29.36 -1.14 14.69
C VAL A 421 -28.36 -0.58 15.71
N GLU A 422 -28.79 -0.30 16.95
CA GLU A 422 -27.87 0.12 18.02
C GLU A 422 -26.86 -0.99 18.38
N GLY A 423 -27.28 -2.25 18.30
CA GLY A 423 -26.44 -3.43 18.53
C GLY A 423 -25.32 -3.58 17.51
N TYR A 424 -25.51 -3.08 16.28
CA TYR A 424 -24.51 -3.13 15.20
C TYR A 424 -23.20 -2.41 15.55
N ALA A 425 -23.22 -1.47 16.49
CA ALA A 425 -22.01 -0.84 17.03
C ALA A 425 -20.97 -1.86 17.52
N LYS A 426 -21.41 -3.02 18.01
CA LYS A 426 -20.52 -4.10 18.46
C LYS A 426 -19.69 -4.69 17.31
N VAL A 427 -20.27 -4.76 16.10
CA VAL A 427 -19.57 -5.25 14.90
C VAL A 427 -18.40 -4.32 14.59
N PHE A 428 -18.64 -3.01 14.54
CA PHE A 428 -17.58 -2.03 14.32
C PHE A 428 -16.53 -2.03 15.42
N LYS A 429 -16.91 -2.23 16.69
CA LYS A 429 -15.94 -2.36 17.80
C LYS A 429 -15.02 -3.54 17.58
N ASN A 430 -15.57 -4.71 17.25
CA ASN A 430 -14.77 -5.91 17.01
C ASN A 430 -13.82 -5.74 15.83
N ILE A 431 -14.27 -5.10 14.75
CA ILE A 431 -13.42 -4.78 13.59
C ILE A 431 -12.31 -3.80 13.99
N GLN A 432 -12.64 -2.70 14.67
CA GLN A 432 -11.65 -1.73 15.12
C GLN A 432 -10.63 -2.32 16.08
N GLU A 433 -11.05 -3.18 17.01
CA GLU A 433 -10.14 -3.90 17.91
C GLU A 433 -9.14 -4.73 17.11
N LYS A 434 -9.58 -5.47 16.10
CA LYS A 434 -8.71 -6.29 15.24
C LYS A 434 -7.79 -5.48 14.35
N LEU A 435 -8.26 -4.35 13.82
CA LEU A 435 -7.44 -3.41 13.06
C LEU A 435 -6.38 -2.75 13.95
N ASN A 436 -6.70 -2.45 15.21
CA ASN A 436 -5.78 -1.79 16.16
C ASN A 436 -4.76 -2.74 16.78
N ILE A 437 -5.13 -3.99 17.08
CA ILE A 437 -4.20 -5.01 17.62
C ILE A 437 -3.03 -5.27 16.65
N ASN A 438 -3.25 -5.08 15.35
CA ASN A 438 -2.26 -5.30 14.31
C ASN A 438 -1.45 -4.04 13.93
N LYS A 439 -1.64 -2.91 14.63
CA LYS A 439 -0.77 -1.72 14.54
C LYS A 439 0.53 -1.85 15.38
N ILE A 440 0.69 -2.94 16.13
CA ILE A 440 1.91 -3.35 16.86
C ILE A 440 2.50 -4.56 16.14
#